data_AF-A0A852LES2-F1
#
_entry.id   AF-A0A852LES2-F1
#
_cell.length_a   1.000
_cell.length_b   1.000
_cell.length_c   1.000
_cell.angle_alpha   90.00
_cell.angle_beta   90.00
_cell.angle_gamma   90.00
#
_symmetry.space_group_name_H-M   'P 1'
#
loop_
_entity.id
_entity.type
_entity.pdbx_description
1 polymer ?
#
loop_
_entity_poly.entity_id
_entity_poly.type
_entity_poly.pdbx_seq_one_letter_code
_entity_poly.pdbx_strand_id
1 'polypeptide(L)'
;LAPQLEPTVAHVGHVASRLCQDLRLARAEICREAVQLFQRDVVSAWARSVLRPGEACGLLLGRSCGRWDILSSWNITLPDTPKPPVRPPRPPPPGAPTARLLFLTDLHWDRRYTPGSDAACPDPLCCRGPVRSGSGGAGFWGEYGKCDLPLHTIEGLLEQLPGAGAGAGAGDGAGAFAAAYWT
;
A
#
# COMPACT_ATOMS: atom_id res chain seq x y z
N LEU A 1 24.91 25.26 3.51
CA LEU A 1 24.84 23.93 2.86
C LEU A 1 23.44 23.54 2.41
N ALA A 2 22.35 23.87 3.13
CA ALA A 2 20.97 23.57 2.69
C ALA A 2 20.48 24.26 1.39
N PRO A 3 20.78 25.55 1.09
CA PRO A 3 20.13 26.25 -0.03
C PRO A 3 20.61 25.83 -1.44
N GLN A 4 21.74 25.12 -1.56
CA GLN A 4 22.21 24.58 -2.85
C GLN A 4 21.65 23.17 -3.17
N LEU A 5 21.03 22.51 -2.18
CA LEU A 5 20.48 21.17 -2.34
C LEU A 5 19.14 21.20 -3.10
N GLU A 6 18.29 22.17 -2.78
CA GLU A 6 16.96 22.37 -3.41
C GLU A 6 17.01 22.50 -4.94
N PRO A 7 17.86 23.36 -5.55
CA PRO A 7 17.92 23.48 -7.00
C PRO A 7 18.44 22.20 -7.69
N THR A 8 19.31 21.44 -7.02
CA THR A 8 19.85 20.18 -7.57
C THR A 8 18.82 19.05 -7.54
N VAL A 9 18.06 18.92 -6.43
CA VAL A 9 16.96 17.95 -6.32
C VAL A 9 15.89 18.22 -7.38
N ALA A 10 15.50 19.49 -7.53
CA ALA A 10 14.52 19.90 -8.55
C ALA A 10 15.00 19.55 -9.97
N HIS A 11 16.29 19.72 -10.27
CA HIS A 11 16.84 19.33 -11.57
C HIS A 11 16.71 17.83 -11.84
N VAL A 12 17.05 16.98 -10.86
CA VAL A 12 16.87 15.52 -10.97
C VAL A 12 15.39 15.17 -11.16
N GLY A 13 14.51 15.81 -10.41
CA GLY A 13 13.06 15.65 -10.56
C GLY A 13 12.57 16.02 -11.97
N HIS A 14 13.06 17.13 -12.54
CA HIS A 14 12.71 17.52 -13.90
C HIS A 14 13.17 16.48 -14.94
N VAL A 15 14.38 15.95 -14.83
CA VAL A 15 14.88 14.90 -15.73
C VAL A 15 14.04 13.62 -15.58
N ALA A 16 13.77 13.17 -14.36
CA ALA A 16 12.96 11.99 -14.10
C ALA A 16 11.52 12.13 -14.62
N SER A 17 10.91 13.30 -14.44
CA SER A 17 9.56 13.57 -14.95
C SER A 17 9.49 13.57 -16.48
N ARG A 18 10.51 14.11 -17.17
CA ARG A 18 10.61 14.03 -18.63
C ARG A 18 10.77 12.59 -19.10
N LEU A 19 11.67 11.84 -18.49
CA LEU A 19 11.89 10.44 -18.83
C LEU A 19 10.60 9.60 -18.64
N CYS A 20 9.85 9.84 -17.56
CA CYS A 20 8.54 9.21 -17.34
C CYS A 20 7.54 9.48 -18.48
N GLN A 21 7.52 10.71 -19.00
CA GLN A 21 6.66 11.12 -20.12
C GLN A 21 7.14 10.52 -21.45
N ASP A 22 8.43 10.57 -21.73
CA ASP A 22 9.03 10.05 -22.98
C ASP A 22 8.84 8.53 -23.11
N LEU A 23 8.97 7.82 -21.99
CA LEU A 23 8.72 6.38 -21.88
C LEU A 23 7.23 6.03 -21.78
N ARG A 24 6.32 7.02 -21.74
CA ARG A 24 4.86 6.86 -21.64
C ARG A 24 4.43 5.99 -20.46
N LEU A 25 5.07 6.15 -19.30
CA LEU A 25 4.78 5.35 -18.10
C LEU A 25 3.45 5.74 -17.44
N ALA A 26 3.08 7.02 -17.53
CA ALA A 26 1.80 7.56 -17.08
C ALA A 26 1.47 8.84 -17.84
N ARG A 27 0.29 9.43 -17.61
CA ARG A 27 -0.02 10.77 -18.10
C ARG A 27 0.96 11.80 -17.55
N ALA A 28 1.15 12.89 -18.30
CA ALA A 28 2.14 13.91 -17.97
C ALA A 28 1.91 14.54 -16.60
N GLU A 29 0.65 14.72 -16.21
CA GLU A 29 0.29 15.24 -14.88
C GLU A 29 0.77 14.31 -13.77
N ILE A 30 0.51 13.00 -13.91
CA ILE A 30 0.91 11.98 -12.92
C ILE A 30 2.43 11.86 -12.84
N CYS A 31 3.12 11.85 -13.99
CA CYS A 31 4.60 11.85 -14.01
C CYS A 31 5.18 13.06 -13.28
N ARG A 32 4.56 14.24 -13.36
CA ARG A 32 5.03 15.45 -12.65
C ARG A 32 4.73 15.35 -11.16
N GLU A 33 3.48 15.06 -10.80
CA GLU A 33 3.03 15.02 -9.40
C GLU A 33 3.73 13.92 -8.60
N ALA A 34 3.84 12.71 -9.15
CA ALA A 34 4.52 11.61 -8.49
C ALA A 34 6.01 11.93 -8.27
N VAL A 35 6.70 12.43 -9.29
CA VAL A 35 8.12 12.80 -9.14
C VAL A 35 8.27 13.97 -8.17
N GLN A 36 7.41 14.98 -8.24
CA GLN A 36 7.45 16.12 -7.32
C GLN A 36 7.28 15.67 -5.86
N LEU A 37 6.42 14.68 -5.61
CA LEU A 37 6.18 14.10 -4.29
C LEU A 37 7.41 13.33 -3.77
N PHE A 38 8.03 12.49 -4.61
CA PHE A 38 9.07 11.54 -4.16
C PHE A 38 10.52 12.01 -4.35
N GLN A 39 10.79 13.02 -5.18
CA GLN A 39 12.16 13.42 -5.58
C GLN A 39 13.10 13.64 -4.40
N ARG A 40 12.63 14.27 -3.31
CA ARG A 40 13.46 14.60 -2.17
C ARG A 40 13.91 13.36 -1.41
N ASP A 41 12.98 12.44 -1.15
CA ASP A 41 13.25 11.21 -0.41
C ASP A 41 14.12 10.25 -1.23
N VAL A 42 13.84 10.11 -2.53
CA VAL A 42 14.62 9.26 -3.42
C VAL A 42 16.06 9.79 -3.54
N VAL A 43 16.24 11.09 -3.82
CA VAL A 43 17.60 11.67 -3.90
C VAL A 43 18.33 11.54 -2.56
N SER A 44 17.63 11.74 -1.44
CA SER A 44 18.23 11.59 -0.11
C SER A 44 18.63 10.14 0.18
N ALA A 45 17.79 9.17 -0.18
CA ALA A 45 18.08 7.76 -0.03
C ALA A 45 19.32 7.36 -0.84
N TRP A 46 19.42 7.79 -2.10
CA TRP A 46 20.58 7.54 -2.95
C TRP A 46 21.85 8.20 -2.42
N ALA A 47 21.77 9.48 -2.02
CA ALA A 47 22.90 10.22 -1.46
C ALA A 47 23.47 9.57 -0.17
N ARG A 48 22.60 8.94 0.63
CA ARG A 48 22.96 8.30 1.90
C ARG A 48 23.25 6.81 1.78
N SER A 49 23.00 6.20 0.62
CA SER A 49 23.28 4.79 0.34
C SER A 49 24.20 4.67 -0.87
N VAL A 50 23.67 4.44 -2.07
CA VAL A 50 24.41 4.14 -3.31
C VAL A 50 25.53 5.13 -3.60
N LEU A 51 25.28 6.43 -3.41
CA LEU A 51 26.23 7.50 -3.73
C LEU A 51 27.12 7.89 -2.54
N ARG A 52 26.96 7.22 -1.38
CA ARG A 52 27.85 7.41 -0.24
C ARG A 52 29.26 6.99 -0.67
N PRO A 53 30.31 7.78 -0.40
CA PRO A 53 31.65 7.52 -0.92
C PRO A 53 32.13 6.08 -0.69
N GLY A 54 32.01 5.57 0.54
CA GLY A 54 32.43 4.20 0.89
C GLY A 54 31.65 3.07 0.20
N GLU A 55 30.38 3.29 -0.15
CA GLU A 55 29.58 2.33 -0.92
C GLU A 55 30.05 2.36 -2.38
N ALA A 56 29.98 3.52 -3.02
CA ALA A 56 30.29 3.70 -4.44
C ALA A 56 31.73 3.26 -4.76
N CYS A 57 32.71 3.67 -3.95
CA CYS A 57 34.09 3.29 -4.18
C CYS A 57 34.38 1.83 -3.80
N GLY A 58 33.69 1.28 -2.80
CA GLY A 58 33.77 -0.13 -2.46
C GLY A 58 33.27 -1.03 -3.59
N LEU A 59 32.22 -0.59 -4.30
CA LEU A 59 31.69 -1.28 -5.47
C LEU A 59 32.64 -1.19 -6.67
N LEU A 60 33.19 -0.01 -6.96
CA LEU A 60 33.98 0.23 -8.18
C LEU A 60 35.45 -0.17 -8.07
N LEU A 61 36.07 0.05 -6.91
CA LEU A 61 37.52 -0.11 -6.69
C LEU A 61 37.85 -1.22 -5.69
N GLY A 62 36.83 -1.87 -5.13
CA GLY A 62 36.98 -2.98 -4.19
C GLY A 62 37.28 -2.56 -2.75
N ARG A 63 37.61 -3.57 -1.94
CA ARG A 63 37.65 -3.47 -0.46
C ARG A 63 38.73 -2.53 0.09
N SER A 64 39.74 -2.17 -0.70
CA SER A 64 40.78 -1.22 -0.32
C SER A 64 40.28 0.23 -0.31
N CYS A 65 39.20 0.53 -1.04
CA CYS A 65 38.63 1.88 -1.13
C CYS A 65 37.38 2.06 -0.25
N GLY A 66 36.56 1.00 -0.12
CA GLY A 66 35.33 1.03 0.66
C GLY A 66 34.69 -0.34 0.79
N ARG A 67 33.43 -0.40 1.23
CA ARG A 67 32.64 -1.63 1.33
C ARG A 67 31.25 -1.35 0.79
N TRP A 68 30.87 -2.12 -0.24
CA TRP A 68 29.48 -2.16 -0.71
C TRP A 68 28.69 -3.17 0.14
N ASP A 69 27.69 -2.70 0.89
CA ASP A 69 26.85 -3.56 1.73
C ASP A 69 25.33 -3.39 1.54
N ILE A 70 24.93 -2.56 0.57
CA ILE A 70 23.53 -2.38 0.17
C ILE A 70 22.92 -3.74 -0.20
N LEU A 71 21.85 -4.11 0.52
CA LEU A 71 21.13 -5.38 0.40
C LEU A 71 21.99 -6.63 0.64
N SER A 72 23.10 -6.49 1.37
CA SER A 72 23.92 -7.64 1.76
C SER A 72 23.19 -8.58 2.73
N SER A 73 23.58 -9.85 2.70
CA SER A 73 23.03 -10.85 3.62
C SER A 73 23.34 -10.50 5.07
N TRP A 74 22.32 -10.63 5.92
CA TRP A 74 22.41 -10.48 7.36
C TRP A 74 21.77 -11.70 8.03
N ASN A 75 22.21 -12.01 9.24
CA ASN A 75 21.69 -13.12 10.02
C ASN A 75 21.18 -12.63 11.38
N ILE A 76 20.23 -13.37 11.95
CA ILE A 76 19.77 -13.20 13.33
C ILE A 76 20.24 -14.38 14.16
N THR A 77 20.89 -14.07 15.27
CA THR A 77 21.24 -15.06 16.28
C THR A 77 20.04 -15.31 17.17
N LEU A 78 19.57 -16.55 17.22
CA LEU A 78 18.53 -16.96 18.16
C LEU A 78 19.15 -17.21 19.55
N PRO A 79 18.37 -17.09 20.63
CA PRO A 79 18.83 -17.47 21.96
C PRO A 79 19.28 -18.93 22.01
N ASP A 80 20.25 -19.25 22.88
CA ASP A 80 20.77 -20.61 23.07
C ASP A 80 19.76 -21.59 23.69
N THR A 81 18.56 -21.11 24.04
CA THR A 81 17.46 -21.93 24.55
C THR A 81 17.09 -23.00 23.53
N PRO A 82 17.15 -24.31 23.89
CA PRO A 82 16.84 -25.38 22.96
C PRO A 82 15.43 -25.26 22.38
N LYS A 83 15.30 -25.47 21.06
CA LYS A 83 13.99 -25.50 20.40
C LYS A 83 13.13 -26.61 21.04
N PRO A 84 11.92 -26.31 21.55
CA PRO A 84 11.06 -27.33 22.12
C PRO A 84 10.65 -28.35 21.05
N PRO A 85 10.38 -29.61 21.43
CA PRO A 85 9.89 -30.62 20.49
C PRO A 85 8.64 -30.14 19.76
N VAL A 86 8.60 -30.32 18.44
CA VAL A 86 7.45 -29.94 17.62
C VAL A 86 6.26 -30.82 17.99
N ARG A 87 5.19 -30.20 18.49
CA ARG A 87 3.92 -30.89 18.81
C ARG A 87 2.83 -30.36 17.87
N PRO A 88 2.29 -31.17 16.94
CA PRO A 88 1.22 -30.70 16.07
C PRO A 88 -0.03 -30.34 16.89
N PRO A 89 -0.80 -29.31 16.48
CA PRO A 89 -2.09 -29.01 17.09
C PRO A 89 -3.00 -30.23 17.06
N ARG A 90 -3.67 -30.51 18.19
CA ARG A 90 -4.67 -31.57 18.27
C ARG A 90 -6.04 -30.99 17.89
N PRO A 91 -6.89 -31.74 17.16
CA PRO A 91 -8.26 -31.32 16.93
C PRO A 91 -8.98 -31.02 18.25
N PRO A 92 -9.81 -29.97 18.29
CA PRO A 92 -10.60 -29.68 19.48
C PRO A 92 -11.58 -30.82 19.77
N PRO A 93 -11.85 -31.15 21.05
CA PRO A 93 -12.84 -32.15 21.41
C PRO A 93 -14.26 -31.69 20.97
N PRO A 94 -15.21 -32.63 20.80
CA PRO A 94 -16.61 -32.28 20.52
C PRO A 94 -17.14 -31.30 21.58
N GLY A 95 -17.75 -30.20 21.13
CA GLY A 95 -18.30 -29.15 22.01
C GLY A 95 -17.28 -28.14 22.55
N ALA A 96 -16.02 -28.17 22.11
CA ALA A 96 -15.06 -27.13 22.47
C ALA A 96 -15.54 -25.74 22.02
N PRO A 97 -15.29 -24.69 22.83
CA PRO A 97 -15.68 -23.34 22.47
C PRO A 97 -14.95 -22.86 21.22
N THR A 98 -15.67 -22.15 20.35
CA THR A 98 -15.11 -21.51 19.16
C THR A 98 -15.19 -20.00 19.28
N ALA A 99 -14.11 -19.31 18.91
CA ALA A 99 -14.12 -17.85 18.78
C ALA A 99 -14.38 -17.46 17.31
N ARG A 100 -15.16 -16.40 17.10
CA ARG A 100 -15.35 -15.77 15.78
C ARG A 100 -14.52 -14.50 15.73
N LEU A 101 -13.61 -14.41 14.77
CA LEU A 101 -12.74 -13.25 14.57
C LEU A 101 -13.13 -12.55 13.27
N LEU A 102 -13.41 -11.25 13.34
CA LEU A 102 -13.58 -10.42 12.15
C LEU A 102 -12.20 -9.96 11.68
N PHE A 103 -11.91 -10.15 10.39
CA PHE A 103 -10.68 -9.66 9.76
C PHE A 103 -11.05 -8.89 8.50
N LEU A 104 -10.82 -7.58 8.54
CA LEU A 104 -10.99 -6.69 7.39
C LEU A 104 -9.60 -6.30 6.89
N THR A 105 -9.41 -6.22 5.58
CA THR A 105 -8.13 -5.79 5.00
C THR A 105 -8.41 -5.10 3.68
N ASP A 106 -7.50 -4.21 3.29
CA ASP A 106 -7.47 -3.61 1.96
C ASP A 106 -8.81 -2.92 1.59
N LEU A 107 -9.44 -2.25 2.56
CA LEU A 107 -10.71 -1.54 2.33
C LEU A 107 -10.60 -0.44 1.27
N HIS A 108 -9.40 0.15 1.12
CA HIS A 108 -9.06 1.12 0.08
C HIS A 108 -10.17 2.14 -0.18
N TRP A 109 -10.44 2.98 0.82
CA TRP A 109 -11.41 4.07 0.68
C TRP A 109 -10.90 5.16 -0.26
N ASP A 110 -11.63 5.39 -1.35
CA ASP A 110 -11.43 6.50 -2.24
C ASP A 110 -12.47 7.61 -2.04
N ARG A 111 -12.01 8.68 -1.40
CA ARG A 111 -12.77 9.93 -1.20
C ARG A 111 -13.22 10.59 -2.50
N ARG A 112 -12.60 10.25 -3.63
CA ARG A 112 -12.89 10.83 -4.95
C ARG A 112 -13.68 9.89 -5.84
N TYR A 113 -14.08 8.71 -5.35
CA TYR A 113 -14.91 7.79 -6.12
C TYR A 113 -16.20 8.49 -6.53
N THR A 114 -16.51 8.48 -7.82
CA THR A 114 -17.68 9.14 -8.38
C THR A 114 -18.45 8.15 -9.27
N PRO A 115 -19.64 7.69 -8.87
CA PRO A 115 -20.48 6.83 -9.71
C PRO A 115 -20.73 7.46 -11.08
N GLY A 116 -20.67 6.64 -12.13
CA GLY A 116 -20.83 7.05 -13.53
C GLY A 116 -19.57 7.65 -14.18
N SER A 117 -18.48 7.86 -13.43
CA SER A 117 -17.20 8.32 -13.99
C SER A 117 -16.49 7.22 -14.78
N ASP A 118 -15.37 7.55 -15.44
CA ASP A 118 -14.63 6.59 -16.26
C ASP A 118 -13.94 5.51 -15.42
N ALA A 119 -14.33 4.25 -15.60
CA ALA A 119 -13.70 3.10 -14.97
C ALA A 119 -12.49 2.56 -15.77
N ALA A 120 -12.37 2.91 -17.04
CA ALA A 120 -11.34 2.45 -17.98
C ALA A 120 -10.40 3.58 -18.41
N CYS A 121 -10.17 4.53 -17.52
CA CYS A 121 -9.28 5.67 -17.76
C CYS A 121 -7.80 5.23 -17.91
N PRO A 122 -6.90 6.05 -18.49
CA PRO A 122 -5.49 5.70 -18.65
C PRO A 122 -4.67 5.77 -17.35
N ASP A 123 -5.23 6.31 -16.27
CA ASP A 123 -4.52 6.53 -14.99
C ASP A 123 -4.36 5.24 -14.18
N PRO A 124 -3.41 5.16 -13.22
CA PRO A 124 -3.27 4.00 -12.36
C PRO A 124 -4.49 3.74 -11.47
N LEU A 125 -5.34 4.76 -11.23
CA LEU A 125 -6.57 4.65 -10.45
C LEU A 125 -7.69 5.50 -11.08
N CYS A 126 -8.80 4.84 -11.42
CA CYS A 126 -9.95 5.38 -12.14
C CYS A 126 -11.18 5.53 -11.23
N CYS A 127 -12.39 5.61 -11.82
CA CYS A 127 -13.65 5.83 -11.13
C CYS A 127 -13.72 7.15 -10.35
N ARG A 128 -13.01 8.16 -10.85
CA ARG A 128 -12.95 9.52 -10.29
C ARG A 128 -13.32 10.55 -11.34
N GLY A 129 -13.81 11.70 -10.89
CA GLY A 129 -14.00 12.87 -11.75
C GLY A 129 -15.34 12.87 -12.49
N PRO A 130 -15.44 13.52 -13.65
CA PRO A 130 -16.72 13.79 -14.29
C PRO A 130 -17.42 12.50 -14.74
N VAL A 131 -18.74 12.50 -14.60
CA VAL A 131 -19.62 11.43 -15.09
C VAL A 131 -19.53 11.37 -16.61
N ARG A 132 -19.33 10.17 -17.16
CA ARG A 132 -19.32 9.94 -18.61
C ARG A 132 -20.75 9.89 -19.13
N SER A 133 -20.96 10.46 -20.32
CA SER A 133 -22.20 10.25 -21.06
C SER A 133 -22.16 8.86 -21.72
N GLY A 134 -23.20 8.04 -21.52
CA GLY A 134 -23.32 6.70 -22.12
C GLY A 134 -23.23 5.56 -21.11
N SER A 135 -23.25 4.32 -21.60
CA SER A 135 -23.12 3.11 -20.80
C SER A 135 -21.66 2.82 -20.41
N GLY A 136 -21.44 2.19 -19.26
CA GLY A 136 -20.11 1.73 -18.82
C GLY A 136 -19.33 2.69 -17.93
N GLY A 137 -20.01 3.64 -17.27
CA GLY A 137 -19.43 4.39 -16.16
C GLY A 137 -19.42 3.57 -14.87
N ALA A 138 -18.58 3.97 -13.93
CA ALA A 138 -18.36 3.29 -12.66
C ALA A 138 -19.67 3.03 -11.89
N GLY A 139 -19.88 1.80 -11.43
CA GLY A 139 -21.06 1.44 -10.65
C GLY A 139 -21.21 2.24 -9.35
N PHE A 140 -22.42 2.24 -8.78
CA PHE A 140 -22.68 2.93 -7.52
C PHE A 140 -21.86 2.32 -6.37
N TRP A 141 -21.86 1.00 -6.22
CA TRP A 141 -21.20 0.27 -5.11
C TRP A 141 -19.73 -0.09 -5.37
N GLY A 142 -19.11 0.48 -6.41
CA GLY A 142 -17.82 0.02 -6.93
C GLY A 142 -17.93 -0.44 -8.38
N GLU A 143 -16.78 -0.75 -8.97
CA GLU A 143 -16.67 -1.16 -10.36
C GLU A 143 -15.53 -2.17 -10.54
N TYR A 144 -15.72 -3.11 -11.48
CA TYR A 144 -14.68 -4.08 -11.84
C TYR A 144 -13.64 -3.44 -12.77
N GLY A 145 -12.76 -2.63 -12.19
CA GLY A 145 -11.66 -1.96 -12.87
C GLY A 145 -10.52 -1.64 -11.92
N LYS A 146 -9.60 -0.77 -12.35
CA LYS A 146 -8.56 -0.20 -11.48
C LYS A 146 -9.15 0.94 -10.66
N CYS A 147 -10.04 0.59 -9.74
CA CYS A 147 -10.82 1.49 -8.91
C CYS A 147 -10.78 1.04 -7.45
N ASP A 148 -10.80 2.01 -6.55
CA ASP A 148 -10.92 1.82 -5.11
C ASP A 148 -12.41 1.94 -4.70
N LEU A 149 -12.73 1.79 -3.41
CA LEU A 149 -14.13 1.75 -2.94
C LEU A 149 -14.66 3.12 -2.53
N PRO A 150 -15.94 3.44 -2.84
CA PRO A 150 -16.61 4.57 -2.22
C PRO A 150 -17.00 4.27 -0.77
N LEU A 151 -17.14 5.33 0.03
CA LEU A 151 -17.42 5.22 1.47
C LEU A 151 -18.69 4.40 1.76
N HIS A 152 -19.77 4.61 1.01
CA HIS A 152 -21.05 3.93 1.25
C HIS A 152 -20.96 2.42 1.05
N THR A 153 -19.99 1.91 0.28
CA THR A 153 -19.76 0.45 0.17
C THR A 153 -19.13 -0.10 1.44
N ILE A 154 -18.21 0.66 2.05
CA ILE A 154 -17.60 0.30 3.33
C ILE A 154 -18.64 0.41 4.45
N GLU A 155 -19.46 1.46 4.48
CA GLU A 155 -20.56 1.60 5.42
C GLU A 155 -21.56 0.44 5.28
N GLY A 156 -21.99 0.13 4.05
CA GLY A 156 -22.88 -0.98 3.78
C GLY A 156 -22.30 -2.34 4.18
N LEU A 157 -20.98 -2.54 4.06
CA LEU A 157 -20.31 -3.73 4.61
C LEU A 157 -20.45 -3.80 6.13
N LEU A 158 -20.14 -2.69 6.82
CA LEU A 158 -20.13 -2.64 8.28
C LEU A 158 -21.54 -2.74 8.89
N GLU A 159 -22.56 -2.20 8.23
CA GLU A 159 -23.96 -2.30 8.65
C GLU A 159 -24.49 -3.74 8.66
N GLN A 160 -23.95 -4.60 7.80
CA GLN A 160 -24.35 -6.02 7.72
C GLN A 160 -23.64 -6.89 8.76
N LEU A 161 -22.72 -6.33 9.55
CA LEU A 161 -22.04 -7.08 10.60
C LEU A 161 -22.99 -7.34 11.79
N PRO A 162 -23.00 -8.57 12.36
CA PRO A 162 -23.77 -8.87 13.55
C PRO A 162 -23.44 -7.90 14.70
N GLY A 163 -24.45 -7.19 15.21
CA GLY A 163 -24.30 -6.24 16.32
C GLY A 163 -23.93 -4.80 15.94
N ALA A 164 -23.89 -4.44 14.66
CA ALA A 164 -23.63 -3.07 14.19
C ALA A 164 -24.81 -2.09 14.37
N GLY A 165 -26.00 -2.58 14.73
CA GLY A 165 -27.15 -1.74 15.09
C GLY A 165 -27.13 -1.31 16.55
N ALA A 166 -27.44 -0.04 16.82
CA ALA A 166 -27.74 0.49 18.16
C ALA A 166 -29.09 -0.05 18.69
N GLY A 167 -29.16 -1.37 18.84
CA GLY A 167 -30.34 -2.12 19.20
C GLY A 167 -29.95 -3.58 19.28
N ALA A 168 -29.55 -4.01 20.48
CA ALA A 168 -29.34 -5.40 20.81
C ALA A 168 -30.65 -6.18 20.65
N GLY A 169 -30.96 -6.58 19.43
CA GLY A 169 -31.98 -7.56 19.09
C GLY A 169 -31.29 -8.90 18.83
N ALA A 170 -31.44 -9.83 19.77
CA ALA A 170 -31.06 -11.22 19.57
C ALA A 170 -31.92 -11.86 18.47
N GLY A 171 -31.29 -12.36 17.42
CA GLY A 171 -31.89 -13.10 16.30
C GLY A 171 -31.02 -12.85 15.07
N ASP A 172 -30.12 -13.72 14.64
CA ASP A 172 -30.27 -15.16 14.41
C ASP A 172 -28.96 -15.89 14.67
N GLY A 173 -28.73 -16.46 15.86
CA GLY A 173 -27.65 -17.43 16.16
C GLY A 173 -26.18 -17.04 15.85
N ALA A 174 -25.91 -15.92 15.20
CA ALA A 174 -24.58 -15.41 14.87
C ALA A 174 -24.16 -14.48 16.00
N GLY A 175 -23.59 -15.07 17.06
CA GLY A 175 -23.02 -14.32 18.16
C GLY A 175 -22.00 -13.27 17.69
N ALA A 176 -21.86 -12.20 18.49
CA ALA A 176 -20.91 -11.13 18.25
C ALA A 176 -19.47 -11.66 18.05
N PHE A 177 -18.65 -10.91 17.32
CA PHE A 177 -17.24 -11.23 17.15
C PHE A 177 -16.48 -11.10 18.48
N ALA A 178 -15.56 -12.03 18.74
CA ALA A 178 -14.71 -12.02 19.92
C ALA A 178 -13.58 -10.97 19.82
N ALA A 179 -13.17 -10.64 18.59
CA ALA A 179 -12.29 -9.52 18.28
C ALA A 179 -12.46 -9.11 16.81
N ALA A 180 -12.07 -7.87 16.50
CA ALA A 180 -11.98 -7.34 15.14
C ALA A 180 -10.57 -6.83 14.87
N TYR A 181 -10.03 -7.17 13.71
CA TYR A 181 -8.74 -6.71 13.23
C TYR A 181 -8.91 -6.04 11.87
N TRP A 182 -8.16 -4.96 11.64
CA TRP A 182 -8.02 -4.33 10.35
C TRP A 182 -6.55 -4.10 10.02
N THR A 183 -6.21 -4.13 8.73
CA THR A 183 -4.89 -3.77 8.20
C THR A 183 -5.03 -2.79 7.04
#